data_AF-A0A2A7BDM1-F1
#
_entry.id   AF-A0A2A7BDM1-F1
#
_cell.length_a   1.000
_cell.length_b   1.000
_cell.length_c   1.000
_cell.angle_alpha   90.00
_cell.angle_beta   90.00
_cell.angle_gamma   90.00
#
_symmetry.space_group_name_H-M   'P 1'
#
loop_
_entity.id
_entity.type
_entity.pdbx_description
1 polymer ?
#
loop_
_entity_poly.entity_id
_entity_poly.type
_entity_poly.pdbx_seq_one_letter_code
_entity_poly.pdbx_strand_id
1 'polypeptide(L)'
;MELNFIKCGDYYIPDIKLKNPNIRLGKWGRMRKEYLRLANPVLFSDMVLNETLYEHCAEIEETAKKRMEIIVPQLAKAYGVTEQLKAENQIEWVRQMNACVAQAEEAIKGELIYC
;
A
#
# COMPACT_ATOMS: atom_id res chain seq x y z
N MET A 1 -0.40 -21.35 -28.69
CA MET A 1 0.55 -20.51 -27.94
C MET A 1 1.93 -20.93 -28.42
N GLU A 2 2.63 -20.10 -29.20
CA GLU A 2 4.00 -20.40 -29.63
C GLU A 2 4.94 -20.05 -28.48
N LEU A 3 5.75 -21.02 -28.04
CA LEU A 3 6.74 -20.85 -26.99
C LEU A 3 8.07 -20.47 -27.64
N ASN A 4 8.57 -19.27 -27.32
CA ASN A 4 9.91 -18.84 -27.70
C ASN A 4 10.93 -19.42 -26.72
N PHE A 5 12.16 -19.64 -27.18
CA PHE A 5 13.24 -20.22 -26.38
C PHE A 5 14.51 -19.37 -26.48
N ILE A 6 15.24 -19.26 -25.37
CA ILE A 6 16.57 -18.66 -25.28
C ILE A 6 17.60 -19.76 -25.04
N LYS A 7 18.73 -19.72 -25.75
CA LYS A 7 19.85 -20.65 -25.54
C LYS A 7 20.69 -20.19 -24.32
N CYS A 8 20.77 -21.01 -23.29
CA CYS A 8 21.63 -20.82 -22.12
C CYS A 8 22.61 -21.99 -22.01
N GLY A 9 23.85 -21.77 -22.45
CA GLY A 9 24.86 -22.84 -22.55
C GLY A 9 24.43 -23.89 -23.59
N ASP A 10 24.33 -25.14 -23.15
CA ASP A 10 23.93 -26.28 -23.99
C ASP A 10 22.42 -26.54 -24.01
N TYR A 11 21.62 -25.72 -23.31
CA TYR A 11 20.17 -25.91 -23.15
C TYR A 11 19.36 -24.76 -23.76
N TYR A 12 18.14 -25.08 -24.20
CA TYR A 12 17.12 -24.09 -24.57
C TYR A 12 16.10 -23.96 -23.45
N ILE A 13 15.95 -22.74 -22.94
CA ILE A 13 15.03 -22.41 -21.85
C ILE A 13 13.86 -21.60 -22.43
N PRO A 14 12.60 -21.94 -22.13
CA PRO A 14 11.45 -21.13 -22.53
C PRO A 14 11.59 -19.66 -22.10
N ASP A 15 11.42 -18.73 -23.04
CA ASP A 15 11.41 -17.28 -22.79
C ASP A 15 10.04 -16.85 -22.24
N ILE A 16 9.74 -17.29 -21.03
CA ILE A 16 8.48 -16.97 -20.33
C ILE A 16 8.61 -15.57 -19.74
N LYS A 17 7.88 -14.61 -20.31
CA LYS A 17 7.78 -13.24 -19.79
C LYS A 17 6.45 -13.03 -19.11
N LEU A 18 6.48 -12.34 -17.98
CA LEU A 18 5.27 -11.79 -17.39
C LEU A 18 4.72 -10.70 -18.32
N LYS A 19 3.41 -10.71 -18.56
CA LYS A 19 2.74 -9.68 -19.35
C LYS A 19 2.90 -8.29 -18.72
N ASN A 20 2.80 -8.23 -17.40
CA ASN A 20 2.97 -7.02 -16.60
C ASN A 20 4.22 -7.15 -15.70
N PRO A 21 4.98 -6.06 -15.48
CA PRO A 21 6.11 -6.09 -14.56
C PRO A 21 5.63 -6.40 -13.13
N ASN A 22 6.50 -7.03 -12.34
CA ASN A 22 6.20 -7.36 -10.94
C ASN A 22 5.90 -6.09 -10.13
N ILE A 23 4.63 -5.92 -9.76
CA ILE A 23 4.17 -4.82 -8.92
C ILE A 23 4.73 -5.00 -7.50
N ARG A 24 5.51 -4.04 -7.03
CA ARG A 24 6.04 -4.04 -5.66
C ARG A 24 5.09 -3.31 -4.73
N LEU A 25 4.41 -4.07 -3.87
CA LEU A 25 3.46 -3.52 -2.90
C LEU A 25 4.17 -2.85 -1.72
N GLY A 26 3.69 -1.67 -1.34
CA GLY A 26 4.14 -0.92 -0.16
C GLY A 26 3.53 -1.43 1.15
N LYS A 27 3.39 -0.54 2.13
CA LYS A 27 2.81 -0.88 3.45
C LYS A 27 1.33 -1.25 3.32
N TRP A 28 0.57 -0.40 2.66
CA TRP A 28 -0.90 -0.48 2.56
C TRP A 28 -1.33 -1.61 1.64
N GLY A 29 -0.69 -1.77 0.48
CA GLY A 29 -0.98 -2.85 -0.44
C GLY A 29 -0.72 -4.23 0.18
N ARG A 30 0.36 -4.38 0.97
CA ARG A 30 0.62 -5.62 1.72
C ARG A 30 -0.43 -5.87 2.80
N MET A 31 -0.88 -4.81 3.48
CA MET A 31 -1.93 -4.93 4.50
C MET A 31 -3.27 -5.35 3.90
N ARG A 32 -3.68 -4.75 2.78
CA ARG A 32 -4.91 -5.15 2.06
C ARG A 32 -4.83 -6.58 1.57
N LYS A 33 -3.71 -6.98 0.97
CA LYS A 33 -3.48 -8.36 0.53
C LYS A 33 -3.65 -9.36 1.67
N GLU A 34 -3.05 -9.07 2.82
CA GLU A 34 -3.11 -9.95 3.99
C GLU A 34 -4.51 -10.01 4.59
N TYR A 35 -5.21 -8.87 4.66
CA TYR A 35 -6.60 -8.83 5.07
C TYR A 35 -7.48 -9.69 4.16
N LEU A 36 -7.38 -9.53 2.83
CA LEU A 36 -8.13 -10.34 1.88
C LEU A 36 -7.85 -11.83 2.09
N ARG A 37 -6.58 -12.21 2.27
CA ARG A 37 -6.19 -13.61 2.50
C ARG A 37 -6.82 -14.22 3.76
N LEU A 38 -6.90 -13.45 4.85
CA LEU A 38 -7.37 -13.94 6.15
C LEU A 38 -8.88 -13.80 6.33
N ALA A 39 -9.44 -12.65 5.97
CA ALA A 39 -10.84 -12.30 6.23
C ALA A 39 -11.76 -12.63 5.06
N ASN A 40 -11.26 -12.66 3.82
CA ASN A 40 -12.05 -12.95 2.62
C ASN A 40 -11.32 -13.90 1.65
N PRO A 41 -11.06 -15.15 2.06
CA PRO A 41 -10.25 -16.09 1.28
C PRO A 41 -10.86 -16.41 -0.10
N VAL A 42 -12.20 -16.37 -0.22
CA VAL A 42 -12.88 -16.61 -1.51
C VAL A 42 -12.54 -15.50 -2.51
N LEU A 43 -12.70 -14.23 -2.11
CA LEU A 43 -12.35 -13.09 -2.97
C LEU A 43 -10.84 -13.06 -3.28
N PHE A 44 -10.01 -13.40 -2.29
CA PHE A 44 -8.56 -13.51 -2.49
C PHE A 44 -8.25 -14.55 -3.58
N SER A 45 -8.81 -15.75 -3.49
CA SER A 45 -8.60 -16.80 -4.48
C SER A 45 -9.10 -16.39 -5.87
N ASP A 46 -10.28 -15.77 -5.96
CA ASP A 46 -10.81 -15.26 -7.23
C ASP A 46 -9.86 -14.22 -7.87
N MET A 47 -9.40 -13.23 -7.10
CA MET A 47 -8.46 -12.21 -7.60
C MET A 47 -7.09 -12.79 -7.98
N VAL A 48 -6.63 -13.86 -7.33
CA VAL A 48 -5.40 -14.58 -7.71
C VAL A 48 -5.60 -15.29 -9.05
N LEU A 49 -6.72 -15.98 -9.23
CA LEU A 49 -7.02 -16.73 -10.46
C LEU A 49 -7.23 -15.81 -11.66
N ASN A 50 -7.79 -14.62 -11.41
CA ASN A 50 -8.00 -13.59 -12.43
C ASN A 50 -6.78 -12.66 -12.62
N GLU A 51 -5.66 -12.90 -11.92
CA GLU A 51 -4.43 -12.09 -11.96
C GLU A 51 -4.62 -10.60 -11.56
N THR A 52 -5.72 -10.24 -10.89
CA THR A 52 -6.06 -8.84 -10.53
C THR A 52 -5.61 -8.43 -9.13
N LEU A 53 -5.21 -9.39 -8.27
CA LEU A 53 -4.92 -9.13 -6.85
C LEU A 53 -3.87 -8.02 -6.64
N TYR A 54 -2.77 -8.06 -7.38
CA TYR A 54 -1.66 -7.13 -7.19
C TYR A 54 -1.99 -5.72 -7.70
N GLU A 55 -2.75 -5.61 -8.80
CA GLU A 55 -3.23 -4.33 -9.33
C GLU A 55 -4.18 -3.67 -8.33
N HIS A 56 -5.16 -4.41 -7.82
CA HIS A 56 -6.06 -3.92 -6.76
C HIS A 56 -5.30 -3.44 -5.52
N CYS A 57 -4.33 -4.22 -5.03
CA CYS A 57 -3.55 -3.82 -3.86
C CYS A 57 -2.67 -2.58 -4.11
N ALA A 58 -2.22 -2.36 -5.35
CA ALA A 58 -1.47 -1.17 -5.72
C ALA A 58 -2.35 0.08 -5.81
N GLU A 59 -3.56 -0.05 -6.35
CA GLU A 59 -4.56 1.03 -6.35
C GLU A 59 -4.90 1.47 -4.92
N ILE A 60 -5.07 0.51 -4.01
CA ILE A 60 -5.30 0.78 -2.59
C ILE A 60 -4.09 1.47 -1.96
N GLU A 61 -2.86 1.06 -2.30
CA GLU A 61 -1.64 1.72 -1.83
C GLU A 61 -1.57 3.19 -2.27
N GLU A 62 -1.85 3.49 -3.53
CA GLU A 62 -1.88 4.86 -4.04
C GLU A 62 -2.98 5.69 -3.37
N THR A 63 -4.17 5.10 -3.22
CA THR A 63 -5.31 5.76 -2.58
C THR A 63 -5.01 6.07 -1.12
N ALA A 64 -4.43 5.13 -0.38
CA ALA A 64 -4.03 5.34 1.01
C ALA A 64 -2.96 6.43 1.16
N LYS A 65 -1.96 6.49 0.26
CA LYS A 65 -0.96 7.56 0.25
C LYS A 65 -1.58 8.94 0.04
N LYS A 66 -2.44 9.08 -0.98
CA LYS A 66 -3.17 10.34 -1.24
C LYS A 66 -4.03 10.74 -0.04
N ARG A 67 -4.66 9.76 0.63
CA ARG A 67 -5.46 10.00 1.83
C ARG A 67 -4.61 10.49 3.01
N MET A 68 -3.42 9.92 3.22
CA MET A 68 -2.48 10.39 4.24
C MET A 68 -2.06 11.85 4.02
N GLU A 69 -1.75 12.21 2.77
CA GLU A 69 -1.37 13.58 2.39
C GLU A 69 -2.48 14.60 2.65
N ILE A 70 -3.75 14.17 2.69
CA ILE A 70 -4.91 15.02 2.98
C ILE A 70 -5.20 15.07 4.48
N ILE A 71 -5.28 13.92 5.15
CA ILE A 71 -5.75 13.84 6.54
C ILE A 71 -4.72 14.40 7.52
N VAL A 72 -3.43 14.08 7.34
CA VAL A 72 -2.40 14.48 8.31
C VAL A 72 -2.30 16.01 8.44
N PRO A 73 -2.25 16.81 7.36
CA PRO A 73 -2.24 18.27 7.48
C PRO A 73 -3.52 18.83 8.09
N GLN A 74 -4.68 18.23 7.81
CA GLN A 74 -5.95 18.65 8.41
C GLN A 74 -5.96 18.42 9.92
N LEU A 75 -5.50 17.25 10.38
CA LEU A 75 -5.36 16.94 11.80
C LEU A 75 -4.33 17.85 12.47
N ALA A 76 -3.16 18.03 11.85
CA ALA A 76 -2.12 18.91 12.37
C ALA A 76 -2.65 20.35 12.56
N LYS A 77 -3.42 20.87 11.59
CA LYS A 77 -4.08 22.17 11.71
C LYS A 77 -5.13 22.20 12.83
N ALA A 78 -5.94 21.14 12.96
CA ALA A 78 -6.98 21.06 13.98
C ALA A 78 -6.40 20.98 15.41
N TYR A 79 -5.27 20.29 15.59
CA TYR A 79 -4.59 20.16 16.87
C TYR A 79 -3.58 21.29 17.16
N GLY A 80 -3.39 22.23 16.23
CA GLY A 80 -2.45 23.35 16.41
C GLY A 80 -0.98 22.94 16.35
N VAL A 81 -0.65 21.85 15.66
CA VAL A 81 0.73 21.39 15.45
C VAL A 81 1.41 22.30 14.42
N THR A 82 2.02 23.38 14.89
CA THR A 82 2.63 24.41 14.05
C THR A 82 4.17 24.34 14.07
N GLU A 83 4.81 25.03 13.12
CA GLU A 83 6.26 25.22 13.15
C GLU A 83 6.73 26.08 14.34
N GLN A 84 5.85 26.90 14.93
CA GLN A 84 6.14 27.62 16.18
C GLN A 84 6.31 26.64 17.34
N LEU A 85 5.37 25.69 17.50
CA LEU A 85 5.48 24.61 18.50
C LEU A 85 6.77 23.79 18.30
N LYS A 86 7.17 23.56 17.04
CA LYS A 86 8.40 22.84 16.72
C LYS A 86 9.66 23.59 17.17
N ALA A 87 9.67 24.91 17.03
CA ALA A 87 10.77 25.76 17.46
C ALA A 87 10.86 25.88 18.99
N GLU A 88 9.72 25.92 19.67
CA GLU A 88 9.64 26.04 21.13
C GLU A 88 9.85 24.70 21.84
N ASN A 89 9.25 23.62 21.33
CA ASN A 89 9.31 22.29 21.92
C ASN A 89 9.20 21.20 20.85
N GLN A 90 10.35 20.85 20.27
CA GLN A 90 10.46 19.85 19.21
C GLN A 90 9.93 18.47 19.63
N ILE A 91 10.14 18.04 20.87
CA ILE A 91 9.71 16.72 21.34
C ILE A 91 8.19 16.65 21.40
N GLU A 92 7.55 17.70 21.92
CA GLU A 92 6.09 17.79 21.96
C GLU A 92 5.50 17.87 20.54
N TRP A 93 6.14 18.63 19.65
CA TRP A 93 5.73 18.67 18.24
C TRP A 93 5.77 17.28 17.59
N VAL A 94 6.85 16.52 17.78
CA VAL A 94 6.97 15.14 17.26
C VAL A 94 5.89 14.24 17.86
N ARG A 95 5.62 14.35 19.17
CA ARG A 95 4.57 13.58 19.85
C ARG A 95 3.20 13.83 19.22
N GLN A 96 2.83 15.10 19.02
CA GLN A 96 1.53 15.45 18.45
C GLN A 96 1.43 15.12 16.96
N MET A 97 2.51 15.33 16.20
CA MET A 97 2.55 14.94 14.79
C MET A 97 2.37 13.42 14.62
N ASN A 98 3.04 12.62 15.45
CA ASN A 98 2.88 11.17 15.46
C ASN A 98 1.44 10.74 15.82
N ALA A 99 0.77 11.46 16.74
CA ALA A 99 -0.63 11.22 17.05
C ALA A 99 -1.54 11.50 15.83
N CYS A 100 -1.29 12.58 15.10
CA CYS A 100 -2.02 12.89 13.86
C CYS A 100 -1.82 11.80 12.80
N VAL A 101 -0.58 11.33 12.62
CA VAL A 101 -0.26 10.22 11.71
C VAL A 101 -1.00 8.95 12.12
N ALA A 102 -0.94 8.57 13.39
CA ALA A 102 -1.61 7.37 13.89
C ALA A 102 -3.13 7.43 13.66
N GLN A 103 -3.76 8.57 13.93
CA GLN A 103 -5.18 8.76 13.71
C GLN A 103 -5.56 8.69 12.21
N ALA A 104 -4.72 9.27 11.34
CA ALA A 104 -4.90 9.15 9.90
C ALA A 104 -4.78 7.69 9.42
N GLU A 105 -3.82 6.95 9.96
CA GLU A 105 -3.64 5.54 9.64
C GLU A 105 -4.84 4.69 10.06
N GLU A 106 -5.42 4.92 11.23
CA GLU A 106 -6.62 4.20 11.70
C GLU A 106 -7.84 4.50 10.81
N ALA A 107 -8.03 5.75 10.40
CA ALA A 107 -9.10 6.10 9.46
C ALA A 107 -8.94 5.35 8.13
N ILE A 108 -7.73 5.35 7.56
CA ILE A 108 -7.43 4.67 6.29
C ILE A 108 -7.62 3.16 6.40
N LYS A 109 -7.21 2.55 7.52
CA LYS A 109 -7.43 1.12 7.74
C LYS A 109 -8.91 0.76 7.68
N GLY A 110 -9.76 1.53 8.37
CA GLY A 110 -11.21 1.33 8.35
C GLY A 110 -11.84 1.56 6.97
N GLU A 111 -11.38 2.57 6.24
CA GLU A 111 -11.95 2.94 4.94
C GLU A 111 -11.52 2.04 3.78
N LEU A 112 -10.24 1.65 3.74
CA LEU A 112 -9.62 1.04 2.55
C LEU A 112 -9.07 -0.37 2.77
N ILE A 113 -8.72 -0.73 4.01
CA ILE A 113 -8.00 -1.98 4.26
C ILE A 113 -8.95 -3.07 4.78
N TYR A 114 -9.81 -2.74 5.74
CA TYR A 114 -10.68 -3.69 6.44
C TYR A 114 -12.13 -3.70 5.96
N CYS A 115 -12.37 -3.19 4.75
CA CYS A 115 -13.68 -3.16 4.10
C CYS A 115 -13.94 -4.37 3.19
#